data_AF-A0A6B0WFJ0-F1
#
_entry.id   AF-A0A6B0WFJ0-F1
#
_cell.length_a   1.000
_cell.length_b   1.000
_cell.length_c   1.000
_cell.angle_alpha   90.00
_cell.angle_beta   90.00
_cell.angle_gamma   90.00
#
_symmetry.space_group_name_H-M   'P 1'
#
loop_
_entity.id
_entity.type
_entity.pdbx_description
1 polymer ?
#
loop_
_entity_poly.entity_id
_entity_poly.type
_entity_poly.pdbx_seq_one_letter_code
_entity_poly.pdbx_strand_id
1 'polypeptide(L)'
;MAIGSTRTAGLALALGVVLAVGGSLFFPGGPIVDGVDQTDFDAAVGALAANPELGHATTLVVVLGMMLHAYGFLALFALGRGNSGLMGLGLRFGLILSIFAWGIFAISQGKRIMVIHLMQRADSAETAGSREFFEAAALTSHTEMIGLLVGFMVIFPFATMLVGLGLAPRFQGMDVLRVACYGFIAIGAVALVNFAWAMFFPASSPESHLVVHNLLSLIGSICLLIVGIGMYRGRSELVPEAA
;
A
#
# COMPACT_ATOMS: atom_id res chain seq x y z
N MET A 1 13.17 -26.27 10.17
CA MET A 1 12.94 -24.93 10.78
C MET A 1 11.87 -24.08 10.05
N ALA A 2 11.12 -24.63 9.07
CA ALA A 2 10.40 -23.82 8.08
C ALA A 2 8.95 -23.41 8.45
N ILE A 3 8.15 -24.31 9.03
CA ILE A 3 6.69 -24.08 9.18
C ILE A 3 6.36 -22.99 10.22
N GLY A 4 7.05 -22.99 11.37
CA GLY A 4 6.80 -22.00 12.43
C GLY A 4 7.01 -20.56 11.97
N SER A 5 8.08 -20.32 11.21
CA SER A 5 8.42 -19.02 10.63
C SER A 5 7.41 -18.56 9.57
N THR A 6 6.92 -19.48 8.71
CA THR A 6 5.89 -19.15 7.72
C THR A 6 4.56 -18.77 8.37
N ARG A 7 4.19 -19.42 9.48
CA ARG A 7 2.94 -19.11 10.18
C ARG A 7 2.95 -17.71 10.80
N THR A 8 4.03 -17.34 11.49
CA THR A 8 4.16 -16.00 12.08
C THR A 8 4.18 -14.92 11.00
N ALA A 9 4.85 -15.19 9.87
CA ALA A 9 4.83 -14.30 8.71
C ALA A 9 3.44 -14.15 8.09
N GLY A 10 2.66 -15.24 8.02
CA GLY A 10 1.27 -15.20 7.56
C GLY A 10 0.36 -14.36 8.45
N LEU A 11 0.50 -14.51 9.77
CA LEU A 11 -0.23 -13.69 10.74
C LEU A 11 0.15 -12.21 10.63
N ALA A 12 1.45 -11.92 10.51
CA ALA A 12 1.93 -10.56 10.30
C ALA A 12 1.36 -9.95 9.02
N LEU A 13 1.35 -10.69 7.90
CA LEU A 13 0.77 -10.22 6.65
C LEU A 13 -0.72 -9.88 6.80
N ALA A 14 -1.49 -10.77 7.43
CA ALA A 14 -2.92 -10.57 7.67
C ALA A 14 -3.18 -9.35 8.58
N LEU A 15 -2.47 -9.24 9.70
CA LEU A 15 -2.59 -8.12 10.61
C LEU A 15 -2.15 -6.81 9.94
N GLY A 16 -1.09 -6.84 9.14
CA GLY A 16 -0.62 -5.70 8.38
C GLY A 16 -1.69 -5.15 7.44
N VAL A 17 -2.48 -6.03 6.79
CA VAL A 17 -3.62 -5.61 5.96
C VAL A 17 -4.67 -4.90 6.81
N VAL A 18 -5.04 -5.48 7.95
CA VAL A 18 -6.04 -4.89 8.85
C VAL A 18 -5.61 -3.50 9.33
N LEU A 19 -4.34 -3.35 9.73
CA LEU A 19 -3.78 -2.08 10.17
C LEU A 19 -3.72 -1.06 9.03
N ALA A 20 -3.23 -1.44 7.85
CA ALA A 20 -3.13 -0.55 6.71
C ALA A 20 -4.49 -0.04 6.23
N VAL A 21 -5.47 -0.94 6.09
CA VAL A 21 -6.84 -0.58 5.68
C VAL A 21 -7.52 0.24 6.78
N GLY A 22 -7.45 -0.19 8.04
CA GLY A 22 -8.04 0.53 9.17
C GLY A 22 -7.47 1.94 9.30
N GLY A 23 -6.14 2.07 9.33
CA GLY A 23 -5.48 3.37 9.39
C GLY A 23 -5.83 4.28 8.20
N SER A 24 -5.95 3.72 6.99
CA SER A 24 -6.33 4.51 5.80
C SER A 24 -7.79 4.98 5.83
N LEU A 25 -8.70 4.21 6.45
CA LEU A 25 -10.11 4.56 6.54
C LEU A 25 -10.38 5.68 7.55
N PHE A 26 -9.72 5.62 8.71
CA PHE A 26 -9.90 6.58 9.81
C PHE A 26 -9.01 7.81 9.70
N PHE A 27 -8.22 7.91 8.64
CA PHE A 27 -7.32 9.04 8.42
C PHE A 27 -8.12 10.35 8.20
N PRO A 28 -7.74 11.50 8.82
CA PRO A 28 -8.43 12.78 8.63
C PRO A 28 -8.36 13.31 7.20
N GLY A 29 -9.48 13.64 6.58
CA GLY A 29 -9.57 13.91 5.14
C GLY A 29 -9.95 12.66 4.34
N GLY A 30 -9.88 11.48 4.96
CA GLY A 30 -10.23 10.21 4.37
C GLY A 30 -11.74 9.92 4.35
N PRO A 31 -12.14 8.68 4.04
CA PRO A 31 -13.54 8.37 3.81
C PRO A 31 -14.46 8.49 5.04
N ILE A 32 -13.92 8.29 6.25
CA ILE A 32 -14.72 8.23 7.49
C ILE A 32 -14.63 9.53 8.30
N VAL A 33 -13.46 10.16 8.34
CA VAL A 33 -13.20 11.32 9.20
C VAL A 33 -12.89 12.53 8.34
N ASP A 34 -13.73 13.55 8.46
CA ASP A 34 -13.62 14.83 7.75
C ASP A 34 -13.37 14.65 6.25
N GLY A 35 -14.22 13.88 5.59
CA GLY A 35 -14.06 13.54 4.18
C GLY A 35 -13.99 14.78 3.29
N VAL A 36 -12.88 14.91 2.58
CA VAL A 36 -12.63 16.00 1.63
C VAL A 36 -12.15 15.44 0.30
N ASP A 37 -12.34 16.21 -0.76
CA ASP A 37 -11.73 15.93 -2.05
C ASP A 37 -10.20 15.99 -1.90
N GLN A 38 -9.52 14.85 -2.08
CA GLN A 38 -8.06 14.77 -1.97
C GLN A 38 -7.33 15.45 -3.15
N THR A 39 -8.07 15.93 -4.16
CA THR A 39 -7.55 16.77 -5.23
C THR A 39 -7.62 18.27 -4.90
N ASP A 40 -8.40 18.64 -3.87
CA ASP A 40 -8.35 19.96 -3.23
C ASP A 40 -7.30 19.92 -2.11
N PHE A 41 -6.08 20.33 -2.44
CA PHE A 41 -4.95 20.23 -1.53
C PHE A 41 -5.12 21.11 -0.28
N ASP A 42 -5.76 22.27 -0.41
CA ASP A 42 -5.99 23.17 0.72
C ASP A 42 -6.99 22.55 1.70
N ALA A 43 -8.08 21.97 1.20
CA ALA A 43 -9.04 21.24 2.03
C ALA A 43 -8.40 20.00 2.69
N ALA A 44 -7.59 19.25 1.95
CA ALA A 44 -6.89 18.07 2.46
C ALA A 44 -5.87 18.41 3.56
N VAL A 45 -5.11 19.50 3.39
CA VAL A 45 -4.20 20.02 4.42
C VAL A 45 -4.97 20.56 5.62
N GLY A 46 -6.09 21.24 5.39
CA GLY A 46 -6.97 21.74 6.46
C GLY A 46 -7.53 20.63 7.35
N ALA A 47 -8.04 19.55 6.76
CA ALA A 47 -8.55 18.39 7.50
C ALA A 47 -7.47 17.72 8.37
N LEU A 48 -6.24 17.65 7.85
CA LEU A 48 -5.06 17.18 8.56
C LEU A 48 -4.70 18.06 9.76
N ALA A 49 -4.70 19.38 9.56
CA ALA A 49 -4.38 20.36 10.59
C ALA A 49 -5.42 20.36 11.72
N ALA A 50 -6.70 20.11 11.40
CA ALA A 50 -7.78 20.06 12.37
C ALA A 50 -7.68 18.85 13.32
N ASN A 51 -7.06 17.74 12.90
CA ASN A 51 -7.00 16.50 13.67
C ASN A 51 -5.58 15.92 13.75
N PRO A 52 -4.62 16.63 14.35
CA PRO A 52 -3.22 16.25 14.30
C PRO A 52 -2.94 14.94 15.04
N GLU A 53 -3.56 14.72 16.21
CA GLU A 53 -3.35 13.50 17.00
C GLU A 53 -3.81 12.24 16.27
N LEU A 54 -5.02 12.30 15.69
CA LEU A 54 -5.54 11.21 14.89
C LEU A 54 -4.68 10.98 13.64
N GLY A 55 -4.28 12.05 12.95
CA GLY A 55 -3.39 11.99 11.79
C GLY A 55 -2.06 11.29 12.10
N HIS A 56 -1.41 11.61 13.24
CA HIS A 56 -0.21 10.91 13.69
C HIS A 56 -0.49 9.42 13.95
N ALA A 57 -1.56 9.11 14.70
CA ALA A 57 -1.88 7.75 15.08
C ALA A 57 -2.19 6.87 13.87
N THR A 58 -3.05 7.32 12.95
CA THR A 58 -3.40 6.57 11.75
C THR A 58 -2.20 6.40 10.84
N THR A 59 -1.33 7.41 10.73
CA THR A 59 -0.11 7.31 9.92
C THR A 59 0.85 6.26 10.49
N LEU A 60 1.06 6.25 11.81
CA LEU A 60 1.87 5.25 12.48
C LEU A 60 1.31 3.83 12.27
N VAL A 61 0.00 3.67 12.41
CA VAL A 61 -0.70 2.38 12.19
C VAL A 61 -0.48 1.89 10.76
N VAL A 62 -0.58 2.76 9.76
CA VAL A 62 -0.32 2.42 8.35
C VAL A 62 1.13 2.00 8.14
N VAL A 63 2.11 2.75 8.68
CA VAL A 63 3.55 2.41 8.57
C VAL A 63 3.84 1.04 9.20
N LEU A 64 3.31 0.77 10.39
CA LEU A 64 3.42 -0.56 11.01
C LEU A 64 2.79 -1.65 10.13
N GLY A 65 1.64 -1.38 9.52
CA GLY A 65 1.01 -2.26 8.55
C GLY A 65 1.93 -2.60 7.37
N MET A 66 2.58 -1.60 6.78
CA MET A 66 3.54 -1.78 5.68
C MET A 66 4.77 -2.61 6.11
N MET A 67 5.28 -2.39 7.32
CA MET A 67 6.41 -3.19 7.84
C MET A 67 6.03 -4.67 8.02
N LEU A 68 4.82 -4.94 8.50
CA LEU A 68 4.31 -6.30 8.64
C LEU A 68 4.07 -6.97 7.28
N HIS A 69 3.59 -6.23 6.29
CA HIS A 69 3.51 -6.70 4.90
C HIS A 69 4.88 -7.12 4.37
N ALA A 70 5.89 -6.26 4.54
CA ALA A 70 7.25 -6.55 4.10
C ALA A 70 7.81 -7.81 4.77
N TYR A 71 7.62 -7.97 6.09
CA TYR A 71 8.02 -9.19 6.80
C TYR A 71 7.31 -10.45 6.27
N GLY A 72 6.00 -10.37 6.02
CA GLY A 72 5.23 -11.45 5.40
C GLY A 72 5.80 -11.86 4.04
N PHE A 73 6.15 -10.87 3.21
CA PHE A 73 6.68 -11.10 1.87
C PHE A 73 8.12 -11.64 1.87
N LEU A 74 8.94 -11.24 2.84
CA LEU A 74 10.27 -11.82 3.02
C LEU A 74 10.21 -13.32 3.30
N ALA A 75 9.20 -13.81 4.03
CA ALA A 75 9.02 -15.24 4.26
C ALA A 75 8.65 -16.01 2.98
N LEU A 76 7.95 -15.37 2.03
CA LEU A 76 7.63 -15.94 0.72
C LEU A 76 8.84 -15.95 -0.23
N PHE A 77 9.89 -15.16 0.06
CA PHE A 77 11.06 -15.06 -0.82
C PHE A 77 11.78 -16.38 -1.03
N ALA A 78 11.77 -17.26 -0.02
CA ALA A 78 12.34 -18.61 -0.10
C ALA A 78 11.60 -19.50 -1.12
N LEU A 79 10.28 -19.33 -1.30
CA LEU A 79 9.50 -20.10 -2.29
C LEU A 79 9.97 -19.83 -3.72
N GLY A 80 10.37 -18.59 -4.01
CA GLY A 80 10.88 -18.22 -5.32
C GLY A 80 12.25 -18.80 -5.66
N ARG A 81 12.99 -19.33 -4.67
CA ARG A 81 14.26 -20.04 -4.92
C ARG A 81 14.07 -21.50 -5.32
N GLY A 82 12.96 -22.12 -4.91
CA GLY A 82 12.65 -23.53 -5.24
C GLY A 82 12.05 -23.73 -6.63
N ASN A 83 11.53 -22.68 -7.26
CA ASN A 83 10.98 -22.75 -8.61
C ASN A 83 12.04 -22.33 -9.65
N SER A 84 12.44 -23.24 -10.54
CA SER A 84 13.27 -22.91 -11.70
C SER A 84 12.43 -22.23 -12.79
N GLY A 85 13.03 -21.26 -13.51
CA GLY A 85 12.39 -20.57 -14.64
C GLY A 85 11.72 -19.22 -14.29
N LEU A 86 10.98 -18.68 -15.26
CA LEU A 86 10.40 -17.32 -15.21
C LEU A 86 9.42 -17.12 -14.05
N MET A 87 8.75 -18.18 -13.58
CA MET A 87 7.80 -18.10 -12.47
C MET A 87 8.48 -17.85 -11.13
N GLY A 88 9.60 -18.53 -10.86
CA GLY A 88 10.40 -18.29 -9.64
C GLY A 88 11.06 -16.91 -9.65
N LEU A 89 11.62 -16.51 -10.80
CA LEU A 89 12.20 -15.18 -10.97
C LEU A 89 11.15 -14.07 -10.85
N GLY A 90 10.00 -14.24 -11.50
CA GLY A 90 8.86 -13.34 -11.41
C GLY A 90 8.37 -13.17 -9.98
N LEU A 91 8.21 -14.27 -9.23
CA LEU A 91 7.83 -14.21 -7.82
C LEU A 91 8.83 -13.36 -7.01
N ARG A 92 10.13 -13.64 -7.12
CA ARG A 92 11.16 -12.91 -6.37
C ARG A 92 11.18 -11.43 -6.73
N PHE A 93 11.08 -11.11 -8.01
CA PHE A 93 11.07 -9.73 -8.46
C PHE A 93 9.81 -9.00 -8.00
N GLY A 94 8.65 -9.63 -8.11
CA GLY A 94 7.38 -9.10 -7.59
C GLY A 94 7.41 -8.85 -6.09
N LEU A 95 8.00 -9.76 -5.30
CA LEU A 95 8.16 -9.58 -3.86
C LEU A 95 9.07 -8.37 -3.54
N ILE A 96 10.21 -8.24 -4.22
CA ILE A 96 11.15 -7.12 -4.04
C ILE A 96 10.46 -5.79 -4.40
N LEU A 97 9.78 -5.75 -5.55
CA LEU A 97 9.07 -4.55 -5.98
C LEU A 97 7.92 -4.18 -5.05
N SER A 98 7.25 -5.17 -4.44
CA SER A 98 6.19 -4.91 -3.46
C SER A 98 6.76 -4.25 -2.20
N ILE A 99 7.88 -4.78 -1.68
CA ILE A 99 8.59 -4.19 -0.53
C ILE A 99 9.05 -2.76 -0.86
N PHE A 100 9.59 -2.55 -2.06
CA PHE A 100 10.00 -1.22 -2.51
C PHE A 100 8.81 -0.25 -2.61
N ALA A 101 7.69 -0.68 -3.19
CA ALA A 101 6.46 0.10 -3.29
C ALA A 101 5.91 0.48 -1.90
N TRP A 102 5.82 -0.47 -0.97
CA TRP A 102 5.40 -0.17 0.40
C TRP A 102 6.39 0.73 1.14
N GLY A 103 7.68 0.66 0.82
CA GLY A 103 8.68 1.62 1.27
C GLY A 103 8.37 3.04 0.82
N ILE A 104 8.05 3.23 -0.47
CA ILE A 104 7.60 4.53 -1.00
C ILE A 104 6.34 5.00 -0.28
N PHE A 105 5.37 4.11 -0.06
CA PHE A 105 4.13 4.44 0.65
C PHE A 105 4.37 4.80 2.13
N ALA A 106 5.33 4.16 2.80
CA ALA A 106 5.72 4.51 4.16
C ALA A 106 6.44 5.88 4.21
N ILE A 107 7.21 6.24 3.17
CA ILE A 107 7.82 7.58 3.07
C ILE A 107 6.73 8.63 2.82
N SER A 108 5.71 8.34 2.01
CA SER A 108 4.59 9.27 1.79
C SER A 108 3.81 9.51 3.09
N GLN A 109 3.62 8.47 3.91
CA GLN A 109 3.13 8.60 5.29
C GLN A 109 4.02 9.52 6.15
N GLY A 110 5.35 9.42 6.05
CA GLY A 110 6.26 10.35 6.72
C GLY A 110 6.07 11.81 6.30
N LYS A 111 5.85 12.08 5.00
CA LYS A 111 5.53 13.42 4.48
C LYS A 111 4.20 13.94 5.02
N ARG A 112 3.21 13.06 5.19
CA ARG A 112 1.92 13.39 5.80
C ARG A 112 2.08 13.91 7.25
N ILE A 113 2.92 13.27 8.05
CA ILE A 113 3.27 13.77 9.41
C ILE A 113 3.97 15.13 9.32
N MET A 114 4.87 15.31 8.35
CA MET A 114 5.53 16.60 8.15
C MET A 114 4.52 17.72 7.88
N VAL A 115 3.51 17.47 7.04
CA VAL A 115 2.40 18.42 6.79
C VAL A 115 1.71 18.81 8.09
N ILE A 116 1.35 17.84 8.94
CA ILE A 116 0.72 18.11 10.24
C ILE A 116 1.61 19.03 11.09
N HIS A 117 2.89 18.71 11.24
CA HIS A 117 3.79 19.52 12.04
C HIS A 117 4.01 20.92 11.47
N LEU A 118 4.10 21.07 10.15
CA LEU A 118 4.21 22.39 9.51
C LEU A 118 2.96 23.23 9.76
N MET A 119 1.77 22.64 9.67
CA MET A 119 0.52 23.35 9.99
C MET A 119 0.43 23.75 11.47
N GLN A 120 0.81 22.86 12.38
CA GLN A 120 0.91 23.21 13.81
C GLN A 120 1.87 24.36 14.07
N ARG A 121 2.98 24.44 13.31
CA ARG A 121 3.92 25.57 13.40
C ARG A 121 3.33 26.85 12.83
N ALA A 122 2.58 26.78 11.73
CA ALA A 122 1.85 27.91 11.17
C ALA A 122 0.86 28.50 12.18
N ASP A 123 0.09 27.66 12.87
CA ASP A 123 -0.89 28.10 13.88
C ASP A 123 -0.22 28.79 15.09
N SER A 124 0.99 28.36 15.44
CA SER A 124 1.78 28.95 16.53
C SER A 124 2.69 30.10 16.10
N ALA A 125 2.65 30.53 14.83
CA ALA A 125 3.60 31.50 14.30
C ALA A 125 3.38 32.91 14.89
N GLU A 126 4.47 33.54 15.32
CA GLU A 126 4.44 34.89 15.92
C GLU A 126 4.24 36.00 14.89
N THR A 127 4.52 35.74 13.61
CA THR A 127 4.41 36.72 12.53
C THR A 127 3.64 36.16 11.33
N ALA A 128 2.97 37.05 10.59
CA ALA A 128 2.28 36.68 9.36
C ALA A 128 3.22 36.05 8.33
N GLY A 129 4.45 36.57 8.19
CA GLY A 129 5.43 36.01 7.25
C GLY A 129 5.90 34.61 7.64
N SER A 130 6.06 34.32 8.93
CA SER A 130 6.38 32.97 9.39
C SER A 130 5.23 32.00 9.17
N ARG A 131 3.99 32.44 9.38
CA ARG A 131 2.79 31.65 9.10
C ARG A 131 2.71 31.26 7.63
N GLU A 132 2.82 32.24 6.74
CA GLU A 132 2.79 32.04 5.28
C GLU A 132 3.89 31.06 4.83
N PHE A 133 5.10 31.17 5.39
CA PHE A 133 6.18 30.24 5.11
C PHE A 133 5.83 28.79 5.48
N PHE A 134 5.26 28.56 6.67
CA PHE A 134 4.91 27.21 7.12
C PHE A 134 3.73 26.61 6.33
N GLU A 135 2.72 27.41 6.00
CA GLU A 135 1.59 26.99 5.14
C GLU A 135 2.09 26.61 3.73
N ALA A 136 2.96 27.42 3.12
CA ALA A 136 3.55 27.11 1.82
C ALA A 136 4.44 25.85 1.85
N ALA A 137 5.21 25.65 2.93
CA ALA A 137 6.00 24.45 3.13
C ALA A 137 5.11 23.20 3.30
N ALA A 138 3.98 23.33 4.00
CA ALA A 138 3.02 22.25 4.17
C ALA A 138 2.41 21.83 2.82
N LEU A 139 1.99 22.79 2.00
CA LEU A 139 1.47 22.53 0.65
C LEU A 139 2.52 21.86 -0.24
N THR A 140 3.77 22.33 -0.18
CA THR A 140 4.88 21.71 -0.92
C THR A 140 5.09 20.26 -0.48
N SER A 141 5.11 20.00 0.84
CA SER A 141 5.29 18.66 1.38
C SER A 141 4.12 17.73 1.01
N HIS A 142 2.89 18.25 0.97
CA HIS A 142 1.72 17.52 0.50
C HIS A 142 1.85 17.17 -0.99
N THR A 143 2.30 18.11 -1.82
CA THR A 143 2.52 17.87 -3.26
C THR A 143 3.58 16.79 -3.51
N GLU A 144 4.69 16.83 -2.77
CA GLU A 144 5.72 15.77 -2.82
C GLU A 144 5.19 14.41 -2.39
N MET A 145 4.34 14.38 -1.35
CA MET A 145 3.65 13.16 -0.92
C MET A 145 2.80 12.57 -2.04
N ILE A 146 2.03 13.39 -2.77
CA ILE A 146 1.26 12.94 -3.93
C ILE A 146 2.17 12.35 -5.01
N GLY A 147 3.31 12.97 -5.29
CA GLY A 147 4.31 12.42 -6.22
C GLY A 147 4.81 11.03 -5.82
N LEU A 148 5.07 10.80 -4.53
CA LEU A 148 5.43 9.48 -4.00
C LEU A 148 4.28 8.48 -4.15
N LEU A 149 3.04 8.89 -3.87
CA LEU A 149 1.85 8.05 -4.05
C LEU A 149 1.69 7.63 -5.51
N VAL A 150 1.86 8.53 -6.48
CA VAL A 150 1.84 8.19 -7.90
C VAL A 150 2.90 7.14 -8.24
N GLY A 151 4.13 7.28 -7.71
CA GLY A 151 5.17 6.25 -7.85
C GLY A 151 4.74 4.89 -7.31
N PHE A 152 4.11 4.86 -6.13
CA PHE A 152 3.50 3.65 -5.58
C PHE A 152 2.41 3.07 -6.51
N MET A 153 1.51 3.91 -7.04
CA MET A 153 0.43 3.50 -7.92
C MET A 153 0.92 2.85 -9.22
N VAL A 154 2.14 3.16 -9.67
CA VAL A 154 2.75 2.55 -10.86
C VAL A 154 3.45 1.23 -10.52
N ILE A 155 4.25 1.22 -9.45
CA ILE A 155 5.11 0.07 -9.12
C ILE A 155 4.29 -1.08 -8.53
N PHE A 156 3.34 -0.77 -7.64
CA PHE A 156 2.59 -1.78 -6.90
C PHE A 156 1.77 -2.71 -7.82
N PRO A 157 1.03 -2.23 -8.84
CA PRO A 157 0.34 -3.10 -9.79
C PRO A 157 1.22 -4.12 -10.51
N PHE A 158 2.40 -3.67 -10.95
CA PHE A 158 3.35 -4.55 -11.61
C PHE A 158 3.90 -5.59 -10.64
N ALA A 159 4.20 -5.17 -9.40
CA ALA A 159 4.64 -6.05 -8.34
C ALA A 159 3.60 -7.12 -7.99
N THR A 160 2.33 -6.74 -7.81
CA THR A 160 1.24 -7.68 -7.49
C THR A 160 1.02 -8.67 -8.62
N MET A 161 1.04 -8.21 -9.88
CA MET A 161 0.88 -9.10 -11.03
C MET A 161 1.95 -10.20 -11.05
N LEU A 162 3.21 -9.83 -10.81
CA LEU A 162 4.31 -10.78 -10.76
C LEU A 162 4.20 -11.76 -9.58
N VAL A 163 3.77 -11.28 -8.41
CA VAL A 163 3.49 -12.15 -7.25
C VAL A 163 2.38 -13.14 -7.58
N GLY A 164 1.29 -12.68 -8.17
CA GLY A 164 0.17 -13.53 -8.59
C GLY A 164 0.59 -14.59 -9.61
N LEU A 165 1.33 -14.20 -10.65
CA LEU A 165 1.87 -15.12 -11.67
C LEU A 165 2.83 -16.15 -11.07
N GLY A 166 3.63 -15.74 -10.08
CA GLY A 166 4.58 -16.62 -9.41
C GLY A 166 3.94 -17.62 -8.44
N LEU A 167 2.83 -17.23 -7.80
CA LEU A 167 2.14 -18.07 -6.81
C LEU A 167 1.06 -18.97 -7.42
N ALA A 168 0.28 -18.48 -8.40
CA ALA A 168 -0.87 -19.22 -8.96
C ALA A 168 -0.57 -20.67 -9.40
N PRO A 169 0.57 -20.97 -10.06
CA PRO A 169 0.90 -22.33 -10.52
C PRO A 169 1.16 -23.32 -9.39
N ARG A 170 1.42 -22.84 -8.17
CA ARG A 170 1.69 -23.71 -7.00
C ARG A 170 0.42 -24.40 -6.48
N PHE A 171 -0.76 -23.96 -6.91
CA PHE A 171 -2.04 -24.50 -6.48
C PHE A 171 -2.62 -25.44 -7.53
N GLN A 172 -2.75 -26.72 -7.21
CA GLN A 172 -3.17 -27.77 -8.17
C GLN A 172 -4.66 -27.70 -8.56
N GLY A 173 -5.50 -27.01 -7.77
CA GLY A 173 -6.94 -26.83 -8.04
C GLY A 173 -7.40 -25.39 -7.90
N MET A 174 -8.65 -25.12 -8.28
CA MET A 174 -9.31 -23.82 -8.05
C MET A 174 -9.80 -23.73 -6.61
N ASP A 175 -8.93 -23.25 -5.73
CA ASP A 175 -9.29 -22.86 -4.36
C ASP A 175 -9.20 -21.35 -4.17
N VAL A 176 -9.59 -20.87 -2.97
CA VAL A 176 -9.60 -19.45 -2.64
C VAL A 176 -8.22 -18.79 -2.75
N LEU A 177 -7.14 -19.54 -2.55
CA LEU A 177 -5.76 -19.03 -2.63
C LEU A 177 -5.36 -18.83 -4.08
N ARG A 178 -5.70 -19.78 -4.95
CA ARG A 178 -5.48 -19.63 -6.40
C ARG A 178 -6.32 -18.49 -6.98
N VAL A 179 -7.57 -18.33 -6.53
CA VAL A 179 -8.41 -17.16 -6.89
C VAL A 179 -7.76 -15.86 -6.45
N ALA A 180 -7.23 -15.77 -5.23
CA ALA A 180 -6.51 -14.58 -4.76
C ALA A 180 -5.26 -14.27 -5.62
N CYS A 181 -4.54 -15.30 -6.08
CA CYS A 181 -3.39 -15.13 -6.97
C CYS A 181 -3.82 -14.58 -8.35
N TYR A 182 -4.91 -15.10 -8.93
CA TYR A 182 -5.48 -14.53 -10.15
C TYR A 182 -6.06 -13.12 -9.93
N GLY A 183 -6.58 -12.85 -8.73
CA GLY A 183 -6.97 -11.51 -8.29
C GLY A 183 -5.81 -10.53 -8.39
N PHE A 184 -4.64 -10.87 -7.85
CA PHE A 184 -3.45 -10.01 -7.99
C PHE A 184 -3.06 -9.71 -9.44
N ILE A 185 -3.18 -10.70 -10.33
CA ILE A 185 -2.90 -10.53 -11.76
C ILE A 185 -3.90 -9.56 -12.38
N ALA A 186 -5.19 -9.80 -12.16
CA ALA A 186 -6.25 -8.96 -12.70
C ALA A 186 -6.17 -7.52 -12.19
N ILE A 187 -5.95 -7.34 -10.89
CA ILE A 187 -5.79 -6.02 -10.25
C ILE A 187 -4.59 -5.29 -10.83
N GLY A 188 -3.44 -5.97 -10.95
CA GLY A 188 -2.24 -5.40 -11.54
C GLY A 188 -2.47 -4.93 -12.97
N ALA A 189 -3.12 -5.77 -13.80
CA ALA A 189 -3.43 -5.42 -15.18
C ALA A 189 -4.41 -4.23 -15.28
N VAL A 190 -5.50 -4.24 -14.52
CA VAL A 190 -6.50 -3.16 -14.53
C VAL A 190 -5.91 -1.86 -14.00
N ALA A 191 -5.08 -1.89 -12.96
CA ALA A 191 -4.44 -0.70 -12.42
C ALA A 191 -3.44 -0.08 -13.40
N LEU A 192 -2.69 -0.91 -14.16
CA LEU A 192 -1.81 -0.42 -15.23
C LEU A 192 -2.62 0.23 -16.36
N VAL A 193 -3.75 -0.36 -16.75
CA VAL A 193 -4.65 0.24 -17.75
C VAL A 193 -5.23 1.55 -17.24
N ASN A 194 -5.68 1.61 -15.99
CA ASN A 194 -6.20 2.82 -15.36
C ASN A 194 -5.15 3.93 -15.31
N PHE A 195 -3.91 3.60 -14.97
CA PHE A 195 -2.80 4.54 -14.95
C PHE A 195 -2.46 5.05 -16.36
N ALA A 196 -2.35 4.15 -17.34
CA ALA A 196 -2.11 4.54 -18.74
C ALA A 196 -3.25 5.44 -19.26
N TRP A 197 -4.49 5.13 -18.91
CA TRP A 197 -5.63 5.96 -19.28
C TRP A 197 -5.51 7.37 -18.70
N ALA A 198 -5.24 7.50 -17.41
CA ALA A 198 -5.05 8.80 -16.76
C ALA A 198 -3.91 9.61 -17.41
N MET A 199 -2.86 8.95 -17.89
CA MET A 199 -1.72 9.58 -18.54
C MET A 199 -2.03 10.08 -19.96
N PHE A 200 -2.77 9.30 -20.76
CA PHE A 200 -3.03 9.61 -22.17
C PHE A 200 -4.33 10.38 -22.41
N PHE A 201 -5.24 10.41 -21.43
CA PHE A 201 -6.54 11.09 -21.53
C PHE A 201 -6.70 12.11 -20.40
N PRO A 202 -5.96 13.23 -20.41
CA PRO A 202 -5.96 14.22 -19.31
C PRO A 202 -7.30 14.93 -19.10
N ALA A 203 -8.24 14.82 -20.06
CA ALA A 203 -9.61 15.33 -19.92
C ALA A 203 -10.52 14.45 -19.04
N SER A 204 -10.04 13.26 -18.65
CA SER A 204 -10.75 12.38 -17.71
C SER A 204 -10.72 12.94 -16.30
N SER A 205 -11.74 12.63 -15.49
CA SER A 205 -11.81 13.12 -14.11
C SER A 205 -10.75 12.44 -13.24
N PRO A 206 -9.85 13.21 -12.57
CA PRO A 206 -8.87 12.66 -11.63
C PRO A 206 -9.52 11.84 -10.51
N GLU A 207 -10.69 12.30 -10.03
CA GLU A 207 -11.46 11.63 -8.99
C GLU A 207 -11.82 10.19 -9.39
N SER A 208 -12.28 9.98 -10.64
CA SER A 208 -12.65 8.63 -11.10
C SER A 208 -11.46 7.67 -11.13
N HIS A 209 -10.26 8.16 -11.47
CA HIS A 209 -9.04 7.36 -11.47
C HIS A 209 -8.59 7.00 -10.06
N LEU A 210 -8.75 7.92 -9.10
CA LEU A 210 -8.49 7.68 -7.68
C LEU A 210 -9.47 6.64 -7.10
N VAL A 211 -10.76 6.75 -7.41
CA VAL A 211 -11.77 5.78 -6.97
C VAL A 211 -11.43 4.38 -7.49
N VAL A 212 -11.13 4.24 -8.78
CA VAL A 212 -10.71 2.96 -9.37
C VAL A 212 -9.46 2.43 -8.67
N HIS A 213 -8.45 3.27 -8.46
CA HIS A 213 -7.22 2.86 -7.77
C HIS A 213 -7.48 2.38 -6.34
N ASN A 214 -8.31 3.10 -5.58
CA ASN A 214 -8.65 2.74 -4.20
C ASN A 214 -9.42 1.41 -4.14
N LEU A 215 -10.36 1.18 -5.06
CA LEU A 215 -11.07 -0.10 -5.18
C LEU A 215 -10.11 -1.25 -5.48
N LEU A 216 -9.20 -1.05 -6.43
CA LEU A 216 -8.20 -2.05 -6.80
C LEU A 216 -7.25 -2.36 -5.63
N SER A 217 -6.82 -1.35 -4.88
CA SER A 217 -6.00 -1.51 -3.67
C SER A 217 -6.75 -2.23 -2.55
N LEU A 218 -8.05 -1.98 -2.39
CA LEU A 218 -8.90 -2.70 -1.43
C LEU A 218 -9.02 -4.19 -1.80
N ILE A 219 -9.32 -4.50 -3.06
CA ILE A 219 -9.39 -5.90 -3.52
C ILE A 219 -8.01 -6.56 -3.38
N GLY A 220 -6.92 -5.84 -3.68
CA GLY A 220 -5.55 -6.33 -3.52
C GLY A 220 -5.24 -6.65 -2.07
N SER A 221 -5.72 -5.82 -1.14
CA SER A 221 -5.62 -6.05 0.30
C SER A 221 -6.37 -7.31 0.73
N ILE A 222 -7.56 -7.57 0.16
CA ILE A 222 -8.30 -8.81 0.40
C ILE A 222 -7.51 -10.02 -0.11
N CYS A 223 -6.91 -9.94 -1.30
CA CYS A 223 -6.04 -11.01 -1.83
C CYS A 223 -4.83 -11.25 -0.91
N LEU A 224 -4.18 -10.20 -0.41
CA LEU A 224 -3.07 -10.30 0.56
C LEU A 224 -3.51 -10.97 1.85
N LEU A 225 -4.69 -10.60 2.36
CA LEU A 225 -5.26 -11.19 3.56
C LEU A 225 -5.51 -12.70 3.38
N ILE A 226 -6.09 -13.11 2.25
CA ILE A 226 -6.32 -14.51 1.92
C ILE A 226 -5.00 -15.30 1.89
N VAL A 227 -3.96 -14.76 1.24
CA VAL A 227 -2.62 -15.38 1.21
C VAL A 227 -2.01 -15.46 2.62
N GLY A 228 -2.10 -14.39 3.42
CA GLY A 228 -1.62 -14.36 4.79
C GLY A 228 -2.30 -15.40 5.68
N ILE A 229 -3.62 -15.56 5.56
CA ILE A 229 -4.38 -16.60 6.25
C ILE A 229 -3.93 -18.00 5.78
N GLY A 230 -3.68 -18.19 4.48
CA GLY A 230 -3.14 -19.43 3.93
C GLY A 230 -1.78 -19.81 4.53
N MET A 231 -0.87 -18.84 4.62
CA MET A 231 0.44 -18.99 5.27
C MET A 231 0.30 -19.32 6.76
N TYR A 232 -0.57 -18.61 7.48
CA TYR A 232 -0.84 -18.85 8.91
C TYR A 232 -1.38 -20.25 9.18
N ARG A 233 -2.24 -20.75 8.29
CA ARG A 233 -2.77 -22.13 8.35
C ARG A 233 -1.72 -23.19 7.97
N GLY A 234 -0.55 -22.78 7.46
CA GLY A 234 0.53 -23.69 7.07
C GLY A 234 0.21 -24.49 5.81
N ARG A 235 -0.47 -23.88 4.83
CA ARG A 235 -0.74 -24.50 3.53
C ARG A 235 0.56 -24.89 2.84
N SER A 236 0.68 -26.15 2.45
CA SER A 236 1.92 -26.74 1.90
C SER A 236 2.42 -26.01 0.66
N GLU A 237 1.52 -25.46 -0.15
CA GLU A 237 1.85 -24.69 -1.35
C GLU A 237 2.61 -23.39 -1.04
N LEU A 238 2.43 -22.86 0.18
CA LEU A 238 3.00 -21.59 0.67
C LEU A 238 4.14 -21.80 1.67
N VAL A 239 4.57 -23.04 1.91
CA VAL A 239 5.71 -23.37 2.76
C VAL A 239 6.89 -23.76 1.87
N PRO A 240 8.10 -23.21 2.10
CA PRO A 240 9.30 -23.65 1.38
C PRO A 240 9.55 -25.14 1.61
N GLU A 241 9.93 -25.86 0.55
CA GLU A 241 10.40 -27.23 0.69
C GLU A 241 11.58 -27.24 1.67
N ALA A 242 11.59 -28.19 2.61
CA ALA A 242 12.70 -28.35 3.52
C ALA A 242 13.93 -28.78 2.71
N ALA A 243 14.92 -27.89 2.62
CA ALA A 243 16.24 -28.21 2.09
C ALA A 243 16.96 -29.23 2.99
#